data_AF-A0A962IHY6-F1
#
_entry.id   AF-A0A962IHY6-F1
#
_cell.length_a   1.000
_cell.length_b   1.000
_cell.length_c   1.000
_cell.angle_alpha   90.00
_cell.angle_beta   90.00
_cell.angle_gamma   90.00
#
_symmetry.space_group_name_H-M   'P 1'
#
loop_
_entity.id
_entity.type
_entity.pdbx_description
1 polymer ?
#
loop_
_entity_poly.entity_id
_entity_poly.type
_entity_poly.pdbx_seq_one_letter_code
_entity_poly.pdbx_strand_id
1 'polypeptide(L)'
;RINQMNNLRYAETIAATNPCGEQPLPPYGSCLLGSVNLTKFVLDPFAENARFDWDEFRRVVKVFSRMLDNVVEINGLPLPRQREEILRKRRHGMGFLGLGSTLTMLRKRYGSKDSVQFTDDVAREMALAGWETALDLAREKGPAPILLEDFEVTAQMLRKRPEMARDGWKVGDRIPGRVLHARYSRYMQRLATVAPELVEQLAQTGARFTHHSSIAPTGTISLSLANNASNGIEPSFAHHYSRNVIREGRKSKEKVEVYSFELLAYRALVNAQAMPFAEDPKAQLPDYFVAADDITPKAHVDIQAAAQRWVDSSISKTANVPTDYPFEDFKDIYLYAHEQGLKGCTTFRFNPEAFQGVLVKEKDLENTTYRFTLDDGSVVEVKGNEEIEYDGELHTAANLFDALKEGYYGKF
;
A
#
# COMPACT_ATOMS: atom_id res chain seq x y z
N ARG A 1 2.23 12.35 13.74
CA ARG A 1 1.28 12.68 12.64
C ARG A 1 -0.06 11.94 12.77
N ILE A 2 -0.07 10.61 12.96
CA ILE A 2 -1.27 9.75 13.08
C ILE A 2 -2.40 10.39 13.92
N ASN A 3 -2.18 10.64 15.22
CA ASN A 3 -3.21 11.22 16.09
C ASN A 3 -3.65 12.64 15.70
N GLN A 4 -2.84 13.39 14.95
CA GLN A 4 -3.22 14.73 14.48
C GLN A 4 -4.26 14.67 13.35
N MET A 5 -4.11 13.65 12.48
CA MET A 5 -4.92 13.42 11.28
C MET A 5 -6.07 12.43 11.50
N ASN A 6 -6.10 11.71 12.63
CA ASN A 6 -7.19 10.80 12.98
C ASN A 6 -8.53 11.54 13.06
N ASN A 7 -9.53 11.07 12.31
CA ASN A 7 -10.87 11.65 12.27
C ASN A 7 -11.59 11.59 13.63
N LEU A 8 -11.22 10.64 14.50
CA LEU A 8 -11.81 10.45 15.83
C LEU A 8 -10.89 10.89 16.97
N ARG A 9 -9.92 11.76 16.73
CA ARG A 9 -8.97 12.24 17.76
C ARG A 9 -9.63 12.71 19.07
N TYR A 10 -10.86 13.21 19.00
CA TYR A 10 -11.61 13.68 20.16
C TYR A 10 -12.11 12.54 21.08
N ALA A 11 -12.22 11.31 20.57
CA ALA A 11 -12.77 10.16 21.27
C ALA A 11 -11.76 9.03 21.52
N GLU A 12 -10.57 9.09 20.93
CA GLU A 12 -9.57 8.03 21.05
C GLU A 12 -8.13 8.54 20.87
N THR A 13 -7.18 7.72 21.30
CA THR A 13 -5.76 7.91 21.04
C THR A 13 -5.18 6.62 20.47
N ILE A 14 -4.42 6.76 19.38
CA ILE A 14 -3.75 5.65 18.69
C ILE A 14 -2.31 5.55 19.21
N ALA A 15 -1.94 4.36 19.67
CA ALA A 15 -0.61 4.09 20.23
C ALA A 15 0.27 3.23 19.30
N ALA A 16 -0.33 2.47 18.40
CA ALA A 16 0.37 1.55 17.50
C ALA A 16 -0.37 1.40 16.16
N THR A 17 0.30 0.77 15.20
CA THR A 17 -0.29 0.32 13.94
C THR A 17 -0.43 -1.21 13.93
N ASN A 18 -1.16 -1.73 12.95
CA ASN A 18 -1.07 -3.13 12.57
C ASN A 18 0.35 -3.46 11.99
N PRO A 19 0.65 -4.74 11.71
CA PRO A 19 1.98 -5.16 11.27
C PRO A 19 2.53 -4.46 10.02
N CYS A 20 1.64 -4.08 9.09
CA CYS A 20 2.05 -3.49 7.81
C CYS A 20 2.03 -1.94 7.81
N GLY A 21 1.63 -1.30 8.92
CA GLY A 21 1.70 0.14 9.13
C GLY A 21 0.57 0.98 8.51
N GLU A 22 -0.31 0.38 7.73
CA GLU A 22 -1.41 1.04 7.03
C GLU A 22 -2.64 1.27 7.91
N GLN A 23 -2.80 0.52 9.00
CA GLN A 23 -3.90 0.65 9.96
C GLN A 23 -3.41 1.09 11.34
N PRO A 24 -3.32 2.40 11.60
CA PRO A 24 -3.24 2.93 12.96
C PRO A 24 -4.60 2.74 13.65
N LEU A 25 -4.64 1.92 14.70
CA LEU A 25 -5.89 1.51 15.36
C LEU A 25 -5.88 1.85 16.86
N PRO A 26 -7.03 2.22 17.45
CA PRO A 26 -7.18 2.27 18.91
C PRO A 26 -7.10 0.84 19.50
N PRO A 27 -6.97 0.68 20.83
CA PRO A 27 -7.10 -0.62 21.47
C PRO A 27 -8.37 -1.34 21.04
N TYR A 28 -8.26 -2.62 20.67
CA TYR A 28 -9.35 -3.44 20.12
C TYR A 28 -9.94 -2.93 18.79
N GLY A 29 -9.33 -1.93 18.15
CA GLY A 29 -9.67 -1.55 16.80
C GLY A 29 -9.45 -2.71 15.84
N SER A 30 -10.33 -2.82 14.85
CA SER A 30 -10.19 -3.73 13.72
C SER A 30 -10.50 -2.95 12.45
N CYS A 31 -10.01 -3.45 11.31
CA CYS A 31 -10.30 -2.85 10.03
C CYS A 31 -10.53 -3.93 8.97
N LEU A 32 -11.55 -3.73 8.17
CA LEU A 32 -11.85 -4.51 6.98
C LEU A 32 -11.15 -3.83 5.80
N LEU A 33 -10.41 -4.60 5.02
CA LEU A 33 -9.57 -4.10 3.95
C LEU A 33 -10.11 -4.52 2.59
N GLY A 34 -9.84 -3.69 1.59
CA GLY A 34 -10.19 -3.95 0.21
C GLY A 34 -9.31 -3.15 -0.74
N SER A 35 -9.09 -3.63 -1.97
CA SER A 35 -8.28 -2.89 -2.96
C SER A 35 -8.91 -2.91 -4.34
N VAL A 36 -9.03 -1.73 -4.94
CA VAL A 36 -9.46 -1.54 -6.34
C VAL A 36 -8.25 -1.77 -7.26
N ASN A 37 -8.41 -2.58 -8.31
CA ASN A 37 -7.34 -2.81 -9.29
C ASN A 37 -7.32 -1.68 -10.33
N LEU A 38 -6.34 -0.78 -10.24
CA LEU A 38 -6.25 0.40 -11.12
C LEU A 38 -6.03 0.06 -12.60
N THR A 39 -5.48 -1.13 -12.92
CA THR A 39 -5.17 -1.48 -14.31
C THR A 39 -6.43 -1.69 -15.15
N LYS A 40 -7.58 -1.92 -14.50
CA LYS A 40 -8.87 -2.12 -15.17
C LYS A 40 -9.53 -0.85 -15.68
N PHE A 41 -9.00 0.31 -15.32
CA PHE A 41 -9.54 1.61 -15.73
C PHE A 41 -8.64 2.31 -16.75
N VAL A 42 -7.61 1.65 -17.27
CA VAL A 42 -6.78 2.22 -18.34
C VAL A 42 -7.43 1.94 -19.68
N LEU A 43 -7.71 3.01 -20.43
CA LEU A 43 -8.20 2.98 -21.79
C LEU A 43 -7.04 3.22 -22.74
N ASP A 44 -6.99 2.46 -23.83
CA ASP A 44 -5.95 2.52 -24.86
C ASP A 44 -4.52 2.41 -24.28
N PRO A 45 -4.21 1.35 -23.51
CA PRO A 45 -2.93 1.25 -22.80
C PRO A 45 -1.75 1.30 -23.78
N PHE A 46 -0.70 2.03 -23.38
CA PHE A 46 0.53 2.27 -24.14
C PHE A 46 0.39 3.13 -25.41
N ALA A 47 -0.83 3.55 -25.77
CA ALA A 47 -1.02 4.53 -26.83
C ALA A 47 -0.58 5.94 -26.38
N GLU A 48 -0.34 6.85 -27.33
CA GLU A 48 -0.03 8.26 -27.01
C GLU A 48 -1.17 8.96 -26.27
N ASN A 49 -2.41 8.54 -26.51
CA ASN A 49 -3.64 9.04 -25.90
C ASN A 49 -4.18 8.12 -24.78
N ALA A 50 -3.33 7.24 -24.22
CA ALA A 50 -3.69 6.39 -23.09
C ALA A 50 -4.25 7.25 -21.95
N ARG A 51 -5.41 6.87 -21.41
CA ARG A 51 -6.13 7.65 -20.39
C ARG A 51 -6.75 6.76 -19.33
N PHE A 52 -7.15 7.38 -18.22
CA PHE A 52 -7.79 6.69 -17.12
C PHE A 52 -9.30 6.97 -17.11
N ASP A 53 -10.11 5.94 -16.93
CA ASP A 53 -11.56 6.01 -16.84
C ASP A 53 -12.00 6.42 -15.43
N TRP A 54 -12.05 7.74 -15.22
CA TRP A 54 -12.40 8.33 -13.93
C TRP A 54 -13.85 8.07 -13.51
N ASP A 55 -14.78 8.02 -14.48
CA ASP A 55 -16.19 7.79 -14.20
C ASP A 55 -16.44 6.36 -13.72
N GLU A 56 -15.86 5.39 -14.42
CA GLU A 56 -15.94 3.99 -14.03
C GLU A 56 -15.23 3.74 -12.70
N PHE A 57 -14.07 4.36 -12.48
CA PHE A 57 -13.34 4.27 -11.21
C PHE A 57 -14.20 4.77 -10.03
N ARG A 58 -14.78 5.96 -10.15
CA ARG A 58 -15.69 6.50 -9.13
C ARG A 58 -16.87 5.57 -8.87
N ARG A 59 -17.49 5.04 -9.93
CA ARG A 59 -18.62 4.10 -9.81
C ARG A 59 -18.23 2.83 -9.02
N VAL A 60 -17.08 2.24 -9.33
CA VAL A 60 -16.57 1.05 -8.63
C VAL A 60 -16.26 1.37 -7.16
N VAL A 61 -15.61 2.51 -6.87
CA VAL A 61 -15.34 2.93 -5.49
C VAL A 61 -16.62 3.08 -4.67
N LYS A 62 -17.68 3.66 -5.24
CA LYS A 62 -18.98 3.78 -4.55
C LYS A 62 -19.60 2.43 -4.22
N VAL A 63 -19.65 1.52 -5.20
CA VAL A 63 -20.17 0.15 -5.00
C VAL A 63 -19.34 -0.60 -3.95
N PHE A 64 -18.02 -0.52 -4.05
CA PHE A 64 -17.13 -1.23 -3.14
C PHE A 64 -17.19 -0.66 -1.72
N SER A 65 -17.42 0.65 -1.55
CA SER A 65 -17.57 1.28 -0.23
C SER A 65 -18.82 0.74 0.48
N ARG A 66 -19.91 0.53 -0.24
CA ARG A 66 -21.10 -0.17 0.28
C ARG A 66 -20.79 -1.63 0.64
N MET A 67 -20.02 -2.34 -0.18
CA MET A 67 -19.64 -3.72 0.12
C MET A 67 -18.83 -3.82 1.41
N LEU A 68 -17.85 -2.93 1.63
CA LEU A 68 -17.07 -2.89 2.87
C LEU A 68 -17.94 -2.52 4.09
N ASP A 69 -18.90 -1.60 3.94
CA ASP A 69 -19.90 -1.32 5.00
C ASP A 69 -20.74 -2.56 5.34
N ASN A 70 -21.14 -3.37 4.36
CA ASN A 70 -21.88 -4.60 4.60
C ASN A 70 -21.03 -5.64 5.36
N VAL A 71 -19.72 -5.72 5.10
CA VAL A 71 -18.83 -6.65 5.82
C VAL A 71 -18.76 -6.32 7.31
N VAL A 72 -18.97 -5.06 7.72
CA VAL A 72 -19.09 -4.68 9.14
C VAL A 72 -20.23 -5.43 9.83
N GLU A 73 -21.30 -5.80 9.13
CA GLU A 73 -22.45 -6.49 9.74
C GLU A 73 -22.21 -8.00 9.92
N ILE A 74 -21.28 -8.57 9.14
CA ILE A 74 -20.95 -10.01 9.16
C ILE A 74 -19.53 -10.29 9.69
N ASN A 75 -18.95 -9.34 10.44
CA ASN A 75 -17.51 -9.24 10.69
C ASN A 75 -16.82 -10.40 11.43
N GLY A 76 -17.53 -11.38 12.01
CA GLY A 76 -16.94 -12.61 12.58
C GLY A 76 -15.84 -12.44 13.64
N LEU A 77 -15.60 -11.22 14.16
CA LEU A 77 -14.46 -10.91 15.03
C LEU A 77 -14.55 -11.73 16.32
N PRO A 78 -13.44 -12.28 16.86
CA PRO A 78 -13.51 -13.20 17.99
C PRO A 78 -13.77 -12.49 19.33
N LEU A 79 -13.27 -11.26 19.50
CA LEU A 79 -13.33 -10.55 20.77
C LEU A 79 -14.54 -9.59 20.84
N PRO A 80 -15.35 -9.62 21.91
CA PRO A 80 -16.50 -8.71 22.08
C PRO A 80 -16.13 -7.23 21.93
N ARG A 81 -15.01 -6.81 22.53
CA ARG A 81 -14.53 -5.42 22.44
C ARG A 81 -14.17 -4.99 21.02
N GLN A 82 -13.72 -5.92 20.17
CA GLN A 82 -13.48 -5.62 18.74
C GLN A 82 -14.78 -5.44 17.98
N ARG A 83 -15.81 -6.25 18.30
CA ARG A 83 -17.15 -6.10 17.73
C ARG A 83 -17.78 -4.76 18.13
N GLU A 84 -17.64 -4.35 19.39
CA GLU A 84 -18.09 -3.04 19.85
C GLU A 84 -17.41 -1.90 19.08
N GLU A 85 -16.08 -1.96 18.94
CA GLU A 85 -15.31 -0.95 18.20
C GLU A 85 -15.76 -0.83 16.73
N ILE A 86 -15.91 -1.97 16.03
CA ILE A 86 -16.29 -1.94 14.62
C ILE A 86 -17.75 -1.54 14.42
N LEU A 87 -18.68 -1.96 15.28
CA LEU A 87 -20.08 -1.57 15.17
C LEU A 87 -20.30 -0.09 15.50
N ARG A 88 -19.57 0.44 16.51
CA ARG A 88 -19.68 1.83 16.95
C ARG A 88 -19.04 2.83 15.99
N LYS A 89 -17.91 2.46 15.35
CA LYS A 89 -17.09 3.39 14.52
C LYS A 89 -17.10 3.05 13.03
N ARG A 90 -17.46 1.81 12.67
CA ARG A 90 -17.61 1.30 11.29
C ARG A 90 -16.39 1.58 10.41
N ARG A 91 -15.19 1.48 10.98
CA ARG A 91 -13.92 1.71 10.27
C ARG A 91 -13.70 0.64 9.20
N HIS A 92 -13.31 1.08 8.02
CA HIS A 92 -12.76 0.21 7.00
C HIS A 92 -11.61 0.92 6.28
N GLY A 93 -10.93 0.19 5.40
CA GLY A 93 -9.74 0.64 4.70
C GLY A 93 -9.77 0.18 3.26
N MET A 94 -10.33 1.02 2.40
CA MET A 94 -10.23 0.86 0.95
C MET A 94 -8.90 1.46 0.46
N GLY A 95 -8.17 0.66 -0.29
CA GLY A 95 -7.00 1.10 -1.04
C GLY A 95 -7.15 0.73 -2.51
N PHE A 96 -6.02 0.72 -3.19
CA PHE A 96 -5.92 0.27 -4.56
C PHE A 96 -4.60 -0.46 -4.78
N LEU A 97 -4.56 -1.30 -5.81
CA LEU A 97 -3.37 -1.98 -6.30
C LEU A 97 -3.11 -1.64 -7.77
N GLY A 98 -1.92 -1.95 -8.25
CA GLY A 98 -1.54 -1.79 -9.65
C GLY A 98 -1.15 -0.37 -10.01
N LEU A 99 -0.79 0.50 -9.06
CA LEU A 99 -0.41 1.88 -9.37
C LEU A 99 0.77 1.94 -10.34
N GLY A 100 1.85 1.20 -10.05
CA GLY A 100 3.02 1.11 -10.92
C GLY A 100 2.66 0.61 -12.31
N SER A 101 1.91 -0.49 -12.40
CA SER A 101 1.43 -1.03 -13.68
C SER A 101 0.58 -0.01 -14.46
N THR A 102 -0.35 0.66 -13.80
CA THR A 102 -1.21 1.69 -14.40
C THR A 102 -0.38 2.86 -14.91
N LEU A 103 0.61 3.34 -14.15
CA LEU A 103 1.51 4.40 -14.60
C LEU A 103 2.26 4.00 -15.86
N THR A 104 2.82 2.79 -15.91
CA THR A 104 3.49 2.25 -17.11
C THR A 104 2.53 2.18 -18.30
N MET A 105 1.30 1.70 -18.09
CA MET A 105 0.28 1.63 -19.15
C MET A 105 -0.17 3.02 -19.64
N LEU A 106 -0.08 4.05 -18.79
CA LEU A 106 -0.30 5.45 -19.15
C LEU A 106 0.97 6.15 -19.67
N ARG A 107 2.06 5.41 -19.89
CA ARG A 107 3.37 5.92 -20.33
C ARG A 107 3.98 6.95 -19.38
N LYS A 108 3.73 6.81 -18.08
CA LYS A 108 4.26 7.68 -17.02
C LYS A 108 5.35 6.95 -16.27
N ARG A 109 6.56 7.53 -16.26
CA ARG A 109 7.67 6.98 -15.46
C ARG A 109 7.34 7.15 -13.98
N TYR A 110 7.41 6.08 -13.19
CA TYR A 110 7.15 6.14 -11.75
C TYR A 110 8.10 7.15 -11.06
N GLY A 111 7.58 8.00 -10.17
CA GLY A 111 8.36 9.03 -9.48
C GLY A 111 8.53 10.36 -10.25
N SER A 112 8.11 10.43 -11.51
CA SER A 112 8.00 11.67 -12.28
C SER A 112 6.92 12.61 -11.72
N LYS A 113 6.97 13.90 -12.05
CA LYS A 113 5.97 14.89 -11.62
C LYS A 113 4.54 14.51 -12.01
N ASP A 114 4.34 13.99 -13.22
CA ASP A 114 3.00 13.61 -13.70
C ASP A 114 2.53 12.29 -13.08
N SER A 115 3.43 11.35 -12.73
CA SER A 115 3.05 10.17 -11.93
C SER A 115 2.66 10.51 -10.48
N VAL A 116 3.35 11.47 -9.87
CA VAL A 116 3.02 12.01 -8.55
C VAL A 116 1.68 12.74 -8.59
N GLN A 117 1.42 13.53 -9.62
CA GLN A 117 0.12 14.18 -9.83
C GLN A 117 -1.00 13.14 -10.03
N PHE A 118 -0.79 12.15 -10.89
CA PHE A 118 -1.77 11.07 -11.09
C PHE A 118 -2.07 10.32 -9.79
N THR A 119 -1.05 10.07 -8.96
CA THR A 119 -1.22 9.43 -7.65
C THR A 119 -2.06 10.29 -6.70
N ASP A 120 -1.87 11.61 -6.70
CA ASP A 120 -2.72 12.54 -5.95
C ASP A 120 -4.17 12.45 -6.43
N ASP A 121 -4.37 12.53 -7.75
CA ASP A 121 -5.69 12.55 -8.36
C ASP A 121 -6.46 11.25 -8.06
N VAL A 122 -5.85 10.07 -8.26
CA VAL A 122 -6.52 8.78 -8.01
C VAL A 122 -6.86 8.58 -6.53
N ALA A 123 -5.99 9.01 -5.61
CA ALA A 123 -6.29 8.95 -4.19
C ALA A 123 -7.38 9.95 -3.79
N ARG A 124 -7.40 11.15 -4.39
CA ARG A 124 -8.44 12.17 -4.17
C ARG A 124 -9.80 11.69 -4.65
N GLU A 125 -9.89 11.16 -5.87
CA GLU A 125 -11.15 10.66 -6.44
C GLU A 125 -11.69 9.47 -5.64
N MET A 126 -10.81 8.59 -5.13
CA MET A 126 -11.20 7.51 -4.21
C MET A 126 -11.80 8.06 -2.91
N ALA A 127 -11.15 9.07 -2.31
CA ALA A 127 -11.64 9.69 -1.08
C ALA A 127 -12.99 10.38 -1.30
N LEU A 128 -13.13 11.18 -2.36
CA LEU A 128 -14.37 11.89 -2.68
C LEU A 128 -15.54 10.92 -2.87
N ALA A 129 -15.39 9.93 -3.76
CA ALA A 129 -16.42 8.93 -4.00
C ALA A 129 -16.75 8.12 -2.73
N GLY A 130 -15.75 7.85 -1.89
CA GLY A 130 -15.90 7.22 -0.58
C GLY A 130 -16.77 8.03 0.36
N TRP A 131 -16.45 9.31 0.57
CA TRP A 131 -17.19 10.19 1.50
C TRP A 131 -18.58 10.56 0.99
N GLU A 132 -18.78 10.69 -0.32
CA GLU A 132 -20.12 10.79 -0.93
C GLU A 132 -20.96 9.55 -0.57
N THR A 133 -20.40 8.35 -0.75
CA THR A 133 -21.07 7.11 -0.38
C THR A 133 -21.31 7.02 1.13
N ALA A 134 -20.40 7.56 1.95
CA ALA A 134 -20.57 7.61 3.39
C ALA A 134 -21.81 8.42 3.79
N LEU A 135 -22.05 9.55 3.12
CA LEU A 135 -23.22 10.39 3.32
C LEU A 135 -24.50 9.70 2.86
N ASP A 136 -24.49 9.12 1.66
CA ASP A 136 -25.66 8.44 1.10
C ASP A 136 -26.07 7.24 1.96
N LEU A 137 -25.10 6.43 2.41
CA LEU A 137 -25.37 5.32 3.32
C LEU A 137 -25.79 5.80 4.71
N ALA A 138 -25.34 6.98 5.16
CA ALA A 138 -25.81 7.54 6.42
C ALA A 138 -27.28 7.93 6.35
N ARG A 139 -27.73 8.46 5.20
CA ARG A 139 -29.15 8.76 4.94
C ARG A 139 -30.00 7.50 4.85
N GLU A 140 -29.49 6.45 4.21
CA GLU A 140 -30.20 5.19 4.03
C GLU A 140 -30.25 4.34 5.32
N LYS A 141 -29.11 4.15 5.97
CA LYS A 141 -28.92 3.16 7.04
C LYS A 141 -28.61 3.76 8.42
N GLY A 142 -28.50 5.08 8.51
CA GLY A 142 -28.03 5.80 9.69
C GLY A 142 -26.49 5.98 9.73
N PRO A 143 -25.98 7.05 10.36
CA PRO A 143 -24.55 7.25 10.59
C PRO A 143 -23.91 6.18 11.48
N ALA A 144 -22.58 6.14 11.51
CA ALA A 144 -21.84 5.41 12.55
C ALA A 144 -22.28 5.93 13.94
N PRO A 145 -22.63 5.04 14.90
CA PRO A 145 -23.18 5.42 16.19
C PRO A 145 -22.39 6.53 16.92
N ILE A 146 -21.06 6.47 16.88
CA ILE A 146 -20.19 7.46 17.53
C ILE A 146 -20.37 8.89 17.01
N LEU A 147 -20.88 9.07 15.79
CA LEU A 147 -21.12 10.39 15.22
C LEU A 147 -22.42 11.02 15.71
N LEU A 148 -23.32 10.24 16.30
CA LEU A 148 -24.55 10.71 16.92
C LEU A 148 -24.40 11.01 18.41
N GLU A 149 -23.31 10.56 19.03
CA GLU A 149 -23.01 10.82 20.44
C GLU A 149 -22.57 12.27 20.67
N ASP A 150 -22.92 12.83 21.83
CA ASP A 150 -22.46 14.16 22.26
C ASP A 150 -21.22 14.07 23.14
N PHE A 151 -20.21 14.85 22.79
CA PHE A 151 -18.94 14.94 23.50
C PHE A 151 -18.82 16.27 24.23
N GLU A 152 -18.24 16.23 25.43
CA GLU A 152 -17.90 17.45 26.16
C GLU A 152 -16.70 18.15 25.51
N VAL A 153 -16.81 19.45 25.27
CA VAL A 153 -15.72 20.30 24.79
C VAL A 153 -14.71 20.48 25.92
N THR A 154 -13.50 19.98 25.72
CA THR A 154 -12.41 20.12 26.70
C THR A 154 -11.44 21.24 26.32
N ALA A 155 -10.72 21.77 27.31
CA ALA A 155 -9.63 22.73 27.07
C ALA A 155 -8.57 22.17 26.11
N GLN A 156 -8.34 20.85 26.14
CA GLN A 156 -7.41 20.19 25.23
C GLN A 156 -7.90 20.23 23.78
N MET A 157 -9.21 20.05 23.54
CA MET A 157 -9.80 20.18 22.21
C MET A 157 -9.60 21.60 21.67
N LEU A 158 -9.95 22.64 22.44
CA LEU A 158 -9.80 24.04 22.03
C LEU A 158 -8.34 24.40 21.73
N ARG A 159 -7.38 23.94 22.55
CA ARG A 159 -5.93 24.15 22.28
C ARG A 159 -5.48 23.46 21.00
N LYS A 160 -5.98 22.25 20.73
CA LYS A 160 -5.59 21.43 19.57
C LYS A 160 -6.33 21.83 18.27
N ARG A 161 -7.47 22.52 18.40
CA ARG A 161 -8.39 22.99 17.36
C ARG A 161 -8.85 24.41 17.71
N PRO A 162 -7.98 25.43 17.58
CA PRO A 162 -8.32 26.81 17.91
C PRO A 162 -9.49 27.36 17.06
N GLU A 163 -9.77 26.77 15.90
CA GLU A 163 -11.01 27.02 15.15
C GLU A 163 -12.30 26.76 15.95
N MET A 164 -12.33 25.77 16.87
CA MET A 164 -13.52 25.53 17.69
C MET A 164 -13.86 26.74 18.57
N ALA A 165 -12.84 27.38 19.16
CA ALA A 165 -13.04 28.58 19.96
C ALA A 165 -13.51 29.78 19.11
N ARG A 166 -13.02 29.89 17.87
CA ARG A 166 -13.46 30.92 16.91
C ARG A 166 -14.92 30.72 16.51
N ASP A 167 -15.38 29.48 16.43
CA ASP A 167 -16.78 29.12 16.15
C ASP A 167 -17.69 29.22 17.40
N GLY A 168 -17.14 29.65 18.55
CA GLY A 168 -17.91 29.97 19.75
C GLY A 168 -17.97 28.88 20.82
N TRP A 169 -17.34 27.72 20.62
CA TRP A 169 -17.33 26.62 21.59
C TRP A 169 -16.52 26.95 22.85
N LYS A 170 -17.08 26.62 24.01
CA LYS A 170 -16.50 26.82 25.34
C LYS A 170 -16.31 25.49 26.07
N VAL A 171 -15.41 25.47 27.05
CA VAL A 171 -15.20 24.30 27.89
C VAL A 171 -16.48 23.96 28.63
N GLY A 172 -16.90 22.69 28.59
CA GLY A 172 -18.14 22.19 29.19
C GLY A 172 -19.34 22.16 28.24
N ASP A 173 -19.25 22.81 27.07
CA ASP A 173 -20.30 22.68 26.04
C ASP A 173 -20.39 21.24 25.54
N ARG A 174 -21.56 20.85 25.02
CA ARG A 174 -21.75 19.55 24.35
C ARG A 174 -21.81 19.73 22.84
N ILE A 175 -21.06 18.90 22.12
CA ILE A 175 -20.98 18.93 20.66
C ILE A 175 -21.16 17.51 20.07
N PRO A 176 -22.00 17.34 19.04
CA PRO A 176 -22.17 16.05 18.39
C PRO A 176 -20.89 15.57 17.70
N GLY A 177 -20.64 14.26 17.75
CA GLY A 177 -19.49 13.61 17.10
C GLY A 177 -19.39 13.91 15.60
N ARG A 178 -20.51 13.99 14.88
CA ARG A 178 -20.55 14.36 13.44
C ARG A 178 -19.97 15.75 13.16
N VAL A 179 -20.16 16.72 14.05
CA VAL A 179 -19.61 18.07 13.90
C VAL A 179 -18.10 18.05 14.19
N LEU A 180 -17.68 17.35 15.25
CA LEU A 180 -16.27 17.13 15.56
C LEU A 180 -15.51 16.42 14.43
N HIS A 181 -16.13 15.40 13.84
CA HIS A 181 -15.60 14.65 12.70
C HIS A 181 -15.47 15.53 11.46
N ALA A 182 -16.58 16.11 10.98
CA ALA A 182 -16.62 16.80 9.70
C ALA A 182 -15.89 18.17 9.73
N ARG A 183 -16.09 18.99 10.78
CA ARG A 183 -15.56 20.36 10.83
C ARG A 183 -14.20 20.48 11.50
N TYR A 184 -13.89 19.58 12.45
CA TYR A 184 -12.70 19.71 13.31
C TYR A 184 -11.69 18.56 13.16
N SER A 185 -11.91 17.59 12.27
CA SER A 185 -10.82 16.72 11.79
C SER A 185 -9.92 17.48 10.82
N ARG A 186 -8.60 17.36 10.96
CA ARG A 186 -7.63 17.95 10.00
C ARG A 186 -7.73 17.28 8.62
N TYR A 187 -8.10 16.00 8.58
CA TYR A 187 -8.32 15.30 7.33
C TYR A 187 -9.60 15.79 6.64
N MET A 188 -10.73 15.89 7.37
CA MET A 188 -11.97 16.38 6.78
C MET A 188 -11.90 17.85 6.37
N GLN A 189 -11.13 18.69 7.08
CA GLN A 189 -10.83 20.05 6.65
C GLN A 189 -10.07 20.10 5.33
N ARG A 190 -9.19 19.14 5.05
CA ARG A 190 -8.55 19.01 3.74
C ARG A 190 -9.57 18.60 2.68
N LEU A 191 -10.43 17.64 2.96
CA LEU A 191 -11.51 17.26 2.05
C LEU A 191 -12.43 18.46 1.72
N ALA A 192 -12.71 19.32 2.72
CA ALA A 192 -13.50 20.52 2.55
C ALA A 192 -12.88 21.56 1.59
N THR A 193 -11.57 21.50 1.33
CA THR A 193 -10.93 22.40 0.34
C THR A 193 -11.33 22.08 -1.10
N VAL A 194 -11.78 20.85 -1.36
CA VAL A 194 -12.19 20.40 -2.70
C VAL A 194 -13.68 20.02 -2.76
N ALA A 195 -14.30 19.68 -1.63
CA ALA A 195 -15.71 19.34 -1.53
C ALA A 195 -16.37 19.93 -0.26
N PRO A 196 -16.46 21.27 -0.16
CA PRO A 196 -16.98 21.95 1.04
C PRO A 196 -18.44 21.57 1.33
N GLU A 197 -19.28 21.48 0.30
CA GLU A 197 -20.70 21.13 0.45
C GLU A 197 -20.90 19.71 0.98
N LEU A 198 -20.06 18.76 0.56
CA LEU A 198 -20.08 17.39 1.06
C LEU A 198 -19.76 17.36 2.56
N VAL A 199 -18.70 18.06 2.97
CA VAL A 199 -18.29 18.10 4.38
C VAL A 199 -19.35 18.80 5.25
N GLU A 200 -20.01 19.83 4.74
CA GLU A 200 -21.11 20.49 5.46
C GLU A 200 -22.31 19.54 5.62
N GLN A 201 -22.69 18.80 4.58
CA GLN A 201 -23.74 17.79 4.69
C GLN A 201 -23.37 16.66 5.66
N LEU A 202 -22.10 16.24 5.69
CA LEU A 202 -21.60 15.27 6.68
C LEU A 202 -21.65 15.82 8.12
N ALA A 203 -21.45 17.12 8.33
CA ALA A 203 -21.60 17.74 9.65
C ALA A 203 -23.06 17.74 10.13
N GLN A 204 -24.01 17.86 9.20
CA GLN A 204 -25.45 17.88 9.48
C GLN A 204 -26.02 16.47 9.67
N THR A 205 -25.74 15.56 8.75
CA THR A 205 -26.29 14.19 8.74
C THR A 205 -25.42 13.20 9.54
N GLY A 206 -24.10 13.31 9.44
CA GLY A 206 -23.15 12.27 9.83
C GLY A 206 -22.73 11.37 8.66
N ALA A 207 -21.71 10.56 8.87
CA ALA A 207 -21.19 9.60 7.89
C ALA A 207 -21.51 8.16 8.31
N ARG A 208 -21.71 7.23 7.36
CA ARG A 208 -21.91 5.81 7.69
C ARG A 208 -20.70 5.18 8.37
N PHE A 209 -19.51 5.70 8.10
CA PHE A 209 -18.25 5.21 8.65
C PHE A 209 -17.33 6.37 9.00
N THR A 210 -16.44 6.16 9.97
CA THR A 210 -15.56 7.22 10.47
C THR A 210 -14.22 7.28 9.75
N HIS A 211 -13.82 6.17 9.13
CA HIS A 211 -12.61 6.02 8.31
C HIS A 211 -12.94 5.20 7.07
N HIS A 212 -12.43 5.62 5.92
CA HIS A 212 -12.73 5.05 4.61
C HIS A 212 -11.54 4.32 3.99
N SER A 213 -10.35 4.92 4.10
CA SER A 213 -9.26 4.67 3.16
C SER A 213 -7.97 4.22 3.85
N SER A 214 -7.34 3.22 3.26
CA SER A 214 -6.05 2.69 3.70
C SER A 214 -5.43 1.88 2.58
N ILE A 215 -4.15 2.08 2.30
CA ILE A 215 -3.47 1.34 1.24
C ILE A 215 -2.60 0.25 1.90
N ALA A 216 -3.09 -0.98 1.83
CA ALA A 216 -2.43 -2.16 2.38
C ALA A 216 -1.48 -2.81 1.37
N PRO A 217 -0.53 -3.65 1.82
CA PRO A 217 0.17 -4.55 0.92
C PRO A 217 -0.82 -5.47 0.24
N THR A 218 -0.67 -5.64 -1.08
CA THR A 218 -1.57 -6.47 -1.87
C THR A 218 -0.88 -7.73 -2.41
N GLY A 219 0.21 -8.18 -1.79
CA GLY A 219 1.07 -9.28 -2.29
C GLY A 219 0.31 -10.48 -2.86
N THR A 220 -0.57 -11.07 -2.06
CA THR A 220 -1.37 -12.23 -2.48
C THR A 220 -2.39 -11.86 -3.54
N ILE A 221 -3.26 -10.87 -3.29
CA ILE A 221 -4.35 -10.53 -4.22
C ILE A 221 -3.84 -9.96 -5.55
N SER A 222 -2.69 -9.31 -5.56
CA SER A 222 -2.07 -8.80 -6.78
C SER A 222 -1.57 -9.95 -7.65
N LEU A 223 -0.87 -10.90 -7.03
CA LEU A 223 -0.38 -12.08 -7.72
C LEU A 223 -1.54 -12.96 -8.22
N SER A 224 -2.50 -13.29 -7.35
CA SER A 224 -3.52 -14.31 -7.64
C SER A 224 -4.76 -13.78 -8.34
N LEU A 225 -5.16 -12.52 -8.10
CA LEU A 225 -6.41 -11.95 -8.64
C LEU A 225 -6.17 -10.82 -9.64
N ALA A 226 -4.98 -10.21 -9.66
CA ALA A 226 -4.65 -9.10 -10.56
C ALA A 226 -3.57 -9.45 -11.59
N ASN A 227 -3.32 -10.74 -11.84
CA ASN A 227 -2.34 -11.23 -12.82
C ASN A 227 -0.95 -10.60 -12.63
N ASN A 228 -0.51 -10.50 -11.38
CA ASN A 228 0.76 -9.92 -11.00
C ASN A 228 0.94 -8.45 -11.44
N ALA A 229 -0.13 -7.66 -11.33
CA ALA A 229 -0.01 -6.20 -11.32
C ALA A 229 0.85 -5.74 -10.12
N SER A 230 1.35 -4.51 -10.17
CA SER A 230 2.15 -3.96 -9.08
C SER A 230 1.36 -3.88 -7.78
N ASN A 231 2.04 -3.97 -6.64
CA ASN A 231 1.38 -4.12 -5.34
C ASN A 231 1.01 -2.77 -4.74
N GLY A 232 -0.24 -2.56 -4.31
CA GLY A 232 -0.62 -1.31 -3.66
C GLY A 232 -0.24 -0.07 -4.50
N ILE A 233 0.53 0.83 -3.87
CA ILE A 233 1.17 1.98 -4.53
C ILE A 233 2.62 1.71 -4.96
N GLU A 234 3.14 0.50 -4.83
CA GLU A 234 4.51 0.12 -5.20
C GLU A 234 4.70 0.15 -6.73
N PRO A 235 5.93 0.47 -7.21
CA PRO A 235 6.31 0.11 -8.58
C PRO A 235 6.43 -1.42 -8.68
N SER A 236 6.53 -1.93 -9.90
CA SER A 236 6.84 -3.35 -10.10
C SER A 236 8.23 -3.66 -9.54
N PHE A 237 8.36 -4.74 -8.77
CA PHE A 237 9.65 -5.17 -8.20
C PHE A 237 10.66 -5.48 -9.31
N ALA A 238 10.20 -6.21 -10.32
CA ALA A 238 10.86 -6.44 -11.59
C ALA A 238 9.78 -6.79 -12.63
N HIS A 239 10.08 -6.61 -13.91
CA HIS A 239 9.15 -6.97 -14.97
C HIS A 239 9.24 -8.44 -15.37
N HIS A 240 10.39 -9.08 -15.14
CA HIS A 240 10.65 -10.51 -15.31
C HIS A 240 11.55 -10.97 -14.15
N TYR A 241 11.13 -12.00 -13.43
CA TYR A 241 11.86 -12.57 -12.29
C TYR A 241 11.32 -13.96 -11.99
N SER A 242 12.03 -14.72 -11.17
CA SER A 242 11.63 -16.07 -10.84
C SER A 242 11.09 -16.16 -9.42
N ARG A 243 10.12 -17.05 -9.21
CA ARG A 243 9.60 -17.41 -7.90
C ARG A 243 9.86 -18.87 -7.62
N ASN A 244 10.33 -19.13 -6.41
CA ASN A 244 10.46 -20.47 -5.88
C ASN A 244 9.08 -20.97 -5.41
N VAL A 245 8.60 -22.05 -5.99
CA VAL A 245 7.35 -22.73 -5.61
C VAL A 245 7.67 -24.07 -4.97
N ILE A 246 7.17 -24.29 -3.76
CA ILE A 246 7.28 -25.59 -3.09
C ILE A 246 6.20 -26.50 -3.68
N ARG A 247 6.61 -27.63 -4.28
CA ARG A 247 5.67 -28.69 -4.65
C ARG A 247 5.45 -29.63 -3.47
N GLU A 248 4.19 -29.94 -3.20
CA GLU A 248 3.84 -30.94 -2.19
C GLU A 248 4.55 -32.27 -2.51
N GLY A 249 5.31 -32.80 -1.54
CA GLY A 249 6.08 -34.03 -1.68
C GLY A 249 7.51 -33.89 -2.20
N ARG A 250 8.02 -32.68 -2.48
CA ARG A 250 9.44 -32.43 -2.83
C ARG A 250 10.13 -31.55 -1.78
N LYS A 251 11.42 -31.77 -1.54
CA LYS A 251 12.26 -30.90 -0.69
C LYS A 251 12.81 -29.70 -1.48
N SER A 252 12.93 -29.83 -2.80
CA SER A 252 13.36 -28.79 -3.73
C SER A 252 12.26 -27.78 -4.07
N LYS A 253 12.70 -26.53 -4.27
CA LYS A 253 11.91 -25.41 -4.79
C LYS A 253 11.97 -25.43 -6.32
N GLU A 254 10.82 -25.39 -7.00
CA GLU A 254 10.76 -25.22 -8.46
C GLU A 254 10.81 -23.73 -8.82
N LYS A 255 11.71 -23.36 -9.73
CA LYS A 255 11.83 -22.00 -10.27
C LYS A 255 10.76 -21.79 -11.35
N VAL A 256 9.83 -20.87 -11.10
CA VAL A 256 8.79 -20.48 -12.07
C VAL A 256 9.04 -19.05 -12.51
N GLU A 257 9.10 -18.82 -13.82
CA GLU A 257 9.24 -17.48 -14.38
C GLU A 257 7.93 -16.70 -14.23
N VAL A 258 8.07 -15.46 -13.75
CA VAL A 258 6.96 -14.57 -13.45
C VAL A 258 7.18 -13.25 -14.16
N TYR A 259 6.12 -12.78 -14.81
CA TYR A 259 6.10 -11.53 -15.55
C TYR A 259 5.15 -10.54 -14.85
N SER A 260 5.50 -9.27 -14.88
CA SER A 260 4.58 -8.20 -14.47
C SER A 260 3.40 -8.08 -15.44
N PHE A 261 2.22 -7.69 -14.94
CA PHE A 261 1.02 -7.52 -15.76
C PHE A 261 1.25 -6.59 -16.95
N GLU A 262 1.86 -5.43 -16.72
CA GLU A 262 2.12 -4.42 -17.74
C GLU A 262 3.10 -4.90 -18.81
N LEU A 263 4.07 -5.75 -18.48
CA LEU A 263 4.95 -6.36 -19.48
C LEU A 263 4.17 -7.33 -20.38
N LEU A 264 3.34 -8.20 -19.79
CA LEU A 264 2.51 -9.12 -20.57
C LEU A 264 1.54 -8.36 -21.48
N ALA A 265 0.91 -7.29 -20.97
CA ALA A 265 0.03 -6.44 -21.75
C ALA A 265 0.77 -5.75 -22.90
N TYR A 266 1.96 -5.19 -22.64
CA TYR A 266 2.77 -4.54 -23.68
C TYR A 266 3.23 -5.51 -24.76
N ARG A 267 3.62 -6.72 -24.36
CA ARG A 267 3.98 -7.78 -25.31
C ARG A 267 2.81 -8.19 -26.20
N ALA A 268 1.62 -8.28 -25.63
CA ALA A 268 0.42 -8.66 -26.36
C ALA A 268 -0.08 -7.55 -27.30
N LEU A 269 0.04 -6.28 -26.90
CA LEU A 269 -0.61 -5.15 -27.59
C LEU A 269 0.33 -4.34 -28.48
N VAL A 270 1.62 -4.29 -28.15
CA VAL A 270 2.59 -3.37 -28.78
C VAL A 270 3.76 -4.12 -29.40
N ASN A 271 4.47 -4.93 -28.62
CA ASN A 271 5.71 -5.57 -29.08
C ASN A 271 5.92 -6.95 -28.45
N ALA A 272 5.59 -8.01 -29.18
CA ALA A 272 5.73 -9.40 -28.72
C ALA A 272 7.17 -9.82 -28.38
N GLN A 273 8.18 -9.10 -28.85
CA GLN A 273 9.60 -9.37 -28.57
C GLN A 273 10.11 -8.61 -27.33
N ALA A 274 9.31 -7.69 -26.76
CA ALA A 274 9.75 -6.82 -25.69
C ALA A 274 10.18 -7.60 -24.44
N MET A 275 11.41 -7.37 -23.97
CA MET A 275 11.98 -8.02 -22.80
C MET A 275 12.77 -7.01 -21.94
N PRO A 276 12.74 -7.16 -20.61
CA PRO A 276 13.63 -6.39 -19.73
C PRO A 276 15.09 -6.63 -20.07
N PHE A 277 15.91 -5.57 -20.02
CA PHE A 277 17.35 -5.60 -20.27
C PHE A 277 17.78 -6.07 -21.67
N ALA A 278 16.88 -6.08 -22.66
CA ALA A 278 17.25 -6.45 -24.02
C ALA A 278 18.25 -5.46 -24.65
N GLU A 279 19.33 -5.97 -25.23
CA GLU A 279 20.29 -5.16 -26.00
C GLU A 279 19.79 -4.85 -27.42
N ASP A 280 19.03 -5.76 -28.02
CA ASP A 280 18.43 -5.54 -29.34
C ASP A 280 17.38 -4.42 -29.26
N PRO A 281 17.55 -3.32 -30.02
CA PRO A 281 16.58 -2.22 -30.08
C PRO A 281 15.14 -2.65 -30.38
N LYS A 282 14.94 -3.78 -31.07
CA LYS A 282 13.60 -4.32 -31.37
C LYS A 282 12.91 -4.96 -30.18
N ALA A 283 13.66 -5.37 -29.16
CA ALA A 283 13.15 -5.99 -27.94
C ALA A 283 13.22 -5.05 -26.71
N GLN A 284 13.76 -3.84 -26.88
CA GLN A 284 13.88 -2.86 -25.81
C GLN A 284 12.51 -2.36 -25.32
N LEU A 285 12.41 -2.24 -24.00
CA LEU A 285 11.27 -1.60 -23.35
C LEU A 285 11.45 -0.07 -23.34
N PRO A 286 10.35 0.69 -23.47
CA PRO A 286 10.38 2.14 -23.28
C PRO A 286 10.88 2.57 -21.89
N ASP A 287 11.37 3.81 -21.78
CA ASP A 287 11.95 4.38 -20.56
C ASP A 287 10.98 4.50 -19.36
N TYR A 288 9.68 4.42 -19.60
CA TYR A 288 8.64 4.39 -18.57
C TYR A 288 8.44 3.00 -17.95
N PHE A 289 9.09 1.94 -18.47
CA PHE A 289 9.19 0.62 -17.81
C PHE A 289 10.31 0.64 -16.78
N VAL A 290 10.01 1.13 -15.59
CA VAL A 290 10.92 1.17 -14.44
C VAL A 290 10.52 0.16 -13.38
N ALA A 291 11.53 -0.50 -12.82
CA ALA A 291 11.39 -1.39 -11.68
C ALA A 291 11.78 -0.68 -10.37
N ALA A 292 11.51 -1.31 -9.22
CA ALA A 292 11.75 -0.73 -7.91
C ALA A 292 13.20 -0.20 -7.71
N ASP A 293 14.20 -0.88 -8.26
CA ASP A 293 15.61 -0.49 -8.10
C ASP A 293 16.00 0.72 -8.98
N ASP A 294 15.20 1.05 -9.98
CA ASP A 294 15.40 2.23 -10.84
C ASP A 294 14.85 3.52 -10.19
N ILE A 295 14.20 3.39 -9.03
CA ILE A 295 13.49 4.48 -8.35
C ILE A 295 14.31 4.97 -7.16
N THR A 296 14.56 6.27 -7.13
CA THR A 296 15.25 6.89 -6.00
C THR A 296 14.40 6.80 -4.71
N PRO A 297 15.01 6.70 -3.52
CA PRO A 297 14.26 6.68 -2.25
C PRO A 297 13.32 7.90 -2.09
N LYS A 298 13.76 9.07 -2.55
CA LYS A 298 12.94 10.29 -2.55
C LYS A 298 11.70 10.15 -3.42
N ALA A 299 11.83 9.61 -4.63
CA ALA A 299 10.69 9.39 -5.52
C ALA A 299 9.66 8.41 -4.94
N HIS A 300 10.10 7.39 -4.20
CA HIS A 300 9.17 6.54 -3.44
C HIS A 300 8.39 7.32 -2.38
N VAL A 301 9.06 8.21 -1.64
CA VAL A 301 8.43 9.08 -0.64
C VAL A 301 7.45 10.06 -1.29
N ASP A 302 7.78 10.61 -2.45
CA ASP A 302 6.91 11.55 -3.18
C ASP A 302 5.58 10.92 -3.60
N ILE A 303 5.63 9.68 -4.10
CA ILE A 303 4.41 8.92 -4.45
C ILE A 303 3.58 8.60 -3.20
N GLN A 304 4.23 8.17 -2.12
CA GLN A 304 3.53 7.94 -0.86
C GLN A 304 2.88 9.22 -0.33
N ALA A 305 3.59 10.35 -0.41
CA ALA A 305 3.11 11.65 0.05
C ALA A 305 1.90 12.13 -0.76
N ALA A 306 1.91 11.90 -2.08
CA ALA A 306 0.78 12.21 -2.94
C ALA A 306 -0.49 11.47 -2.53
N ALA A 307 -0.42 10.14 -2.34
CA ALA A 307 -1.56 9.36 -1.88
C ALA A 307 -1.96 9.68 -0.43
N GLN A 308 -0.98 9.89 0.47
CA GLN A 308 -1.23 10.10 1.90
C GLN A 308 -2.06 11.35 2.17
N ARG A 309 -2.08 12.32 1.24
CA ARG A 309 -2.91 13.51 1.36
C ARG A 309 -4.40 13.16 1.52
N TRP A 310 -4.84 12.12 0.82
CA TRP A 310 -6.25 11.74 0.68
C TRP A 310 -6.60 10.42 1.40
N VAL A 311 -5.59 9.76 1.98
CA VAL A 311 -5.76 8.55 2.81
C VAL A 311 -5.89 8.91 4.30
N ASP A 312 -7.06 8.67 4.90
CA ASP A 312 -7.39 9.00 6.30
C ASP A 312 -6.77 8.06 7.34
N SER A 313 -6.60 6.76 7.05
CA SER A 313 -5.81 5.85 7.90
C SER A 313 -4.31 6.00 7.64
N SER A 314 -3.63 5.05 7.01
CA SER A 314 -2.21 5.14 6.64
C SER A 314 -1.93 4.31 5.38
N ILE A 315 -0.67 4.26 4.97
CA ILE A 315 -0.22 3.57 3.76
C ILE A 315 0.94 2.66 4.12
N SER A 316 0.89 1.41 3.68
CA SER A 316 2.06 0.55 3.62
C SER A 316 2.82 0.85 2.33
N LYS A 317 4.07 1.29 2.46
CA LYS A 317 4.97 1.59 1.35
C LYS A 317 6.39 1.26 1.76
N THR A 318 7.11 0.58 0.88
CA THR A 318 8.55 0.34 1.02
C THR A 318 9.32 1.32 0.15
N ALA A 319 10.19 2.15 0.73
CA ALA A 319 11.20 2.88 -0.02
C ALA A 319 12.43 1.97 -0.20
N ASN A 320 12.64 1.45 -1.42
CA ASN A 320 13.83 0.67 -1.73
C ASN A 320 15.05 1.59 -1.69
N VAL A 321 16.12 1.12 -1.02
CA VAL A 321 17.37 1.86 -0.84
C VAL A 321 18.49 1.03 -1.47
N PRO A 322 19.27 1.60 -2.39
CA PRO A 322 20.43 0.93 -2.98
C PRO A 322 21.41 0.41 -1.93
N THR A 323 22.09 -0.69 -2.21
CA THR A 323 23.05 -1.28 -1.27
C THR A 323 24.24 -0.34 -1.00
N ASP A 324 24.65 0.47 -1.97
CA ASP A 324 25.74 1.45 -1.89
C ASP A 324 25.28 2.87 -1.48
N TYR A 325 24.03 3.02 -1.03
CA TYR A 325 23.46 4.34 -0.72
C TYR A 325 24.18 5.03 0.47
N PRO A 326 24.65 6.29 0.32
CA PRO A 326 25.37 6.99 1.38
C PRO A 326 24.54 7.14 2.67
N PHE A 327 25.16 6.92 3.82
CA PHE A 327 24.47 6.98 5.11
C PHE A 327 23.92 8.38 5.45
N GLU A 328 24.61 9.45 5.04
CA GLU A 328 24.12 10.81 5.26
C GLU A 328 22.83 11.06 4.45
N ASP A 329 22.79 10.65 3.19
CA ASP A 329 21.57 10.74 2.37
C ASP A 329 20.45 9.81 2.88
N PHE A 330 20.81 8.68 3.49
CA PHE A 330 19.84 7.72 4.04
C PHE A 330 19.02 8.31 5.19
N LYS A 331 19.68 9.02 6.14
CA LYS A 331 18.98 9.63 7.29
C LYS A 331 17.93 10.64 6.84
N ASP A 332 18.22 11.37 5.78
CA ASP A 332 17.37 12.42 5.24
C ASP A 332 16.07 11.86 4.65
N ILE A 333 16.00 10.57 4.28
CA ILE A 333 14.76 9.94 3.82
C ILE A 333 13.67 10.05 4.88
N TYR A 334 13.99 9.79 6.16
CA TYR A 334 13.00 9.84 7.24
C TYR A 334 12.62 11.27 7.61
N LEU A 335 13.57 12.20 7.59
CA LEU A 335 13.31 13.63 7.81
C LEU A 335 12.41 14.17 6.70
N TYR A 336 12.75 13.88 5.45
CA TYR A 336 11.95 14.25 4.28
C TYR A 336 10.54 13.64 4.35
N ALA A 337 10.41 12.36 4.68
CA ALA A 337 9.10 11.73 4.89
C ALA A 337 8.26 12.43 5.97
N HIS A 338 8.90 12.86 7.07
CA HIS A 338 8.24 13.62 8.12
C HIS A 338 7.76 15.01 7.65
N GLU A 339 8.62 15.72 6.93
CA GLU A 339 8.35 17.03 6.32
C GLU A 339 7.20 16.96 5.32
N GLN A 340 7.18 15.93 4.47
CA GLN A 340 6.07 15.64 3.54
C GLN A 340 4.76 15.24 4.24
N GLY A 341 4.80 15.09 5.57
CA GLY A 341 3.61 14.84 6.38
C GLY A 341 3.14 13.40 6.40
N LEU A 342 4.03 12.45 6.11
CA LEU A 342 3.71 11.03 6.15
C LEU A 342 3.36 10.55 7.57
N LYS A 343 2.54 9.51 7.63
CA LYS A 343 2.12 8.87 8.89
C LYS A 343 3.07 7.75 9.33
N GLY A 344 3.85 7.22 8.40
CA GLY A 344 4.94 6.26 8.60
C GLY A 344 5.84 6.22 7.38
N CYS A 345 7.03 5.63 7.52
CA CYS A 345 7.99 5.42 6.45
C CYS A 345 8.75 4.12 6.73
N THR A 346 8.83 3.25 5.72
CA THR A 346 9.57 1.99 5.79
C THR A 346 10.59 1.98 4.68
N THR A 347 11.84 1.67 5.00
CA THR A 347 12.92 1.51 4.02
C THR A 347 13.33 0.05 3.95
N PHE A 348 13.62 -0.45 2.75
CA PHE A 348 14.25 -1.74 2.56
C PHE A 348 15.55 -1.56 1.79
N ARG A 349 16.67 -1.97 2.39
CA ARG A 349 17.98 -2.01 1.74
C ARG A 349 18.36 -3.46 1.54
N PHE A 350 18.63 -3.85 0.30
CA PHE A 350 19.07 -5.19 0.00
C PHE A 350 20.43 -5.46 0.68
N ASN A 351 20.49 -6.56 1.45
CA ASN A 351 21.72 -7.05 2.06
C ASN A 351 22.11 -8.40 1.43
N PRO A 352 23.14 -8.43 0.57
CA PRO A 352 23.59 -9.66 -0.10
C PRO A 352 23.97 -10.77 0.88
N GLU A 353 24.53 -10.44 2.05
CA GLU A 353 25.04 -11.41 3.02
C GLU A 353 23.93 -12.07 3.88
N ALA A 354 22.72 -11.52 3.85
CA ALA A 354 21.60 -11.96 4.68
C ALA A 354 20.32 -12.23 3.88
N PHE A 355 20.40 -12.24 2.54
CA PHE A 355 19.22 -12.35 1.71
C PHE A 355 18.59 -13.74 1.79
N GLN A 356 17.35 -13.79 2.29
CA GLN A 356 16.45 -14.92 2.21
C GLN A 356 15.13 -14.39 1.63
N GLY A 357 14.93 -14.56 0.33
CA GLY A 357 13.81 -13.96 -0.39
C GLY A 357 13.08 -14.95 -1.29
N VAL A 358 11.75 -14.81 -1.36
CA VAL A 358 10.91 -15.63 -2.26
C VAL A 358 10.99 -15.11 -3.71
N LEU A 359 11.34 -13.84 -3.88
CA LEU A 359 11.52 -13.18 -5.17
C LEU A 359 13.01 -13.14 -5.50
N VAL A 360 13.39 -13.66 -6.65
CA VAL A 360 14.78 -13.82 -7.01
C VAL A 360 15.03 -13.23 -8.39
N LYS A 361 16.00 -12.31 -8.48
CA LYS A 361 16.54 -11.81 -9.75
C LYS A 361 17.81 -12.59 -10.06
N GLU A 362 17.96 -12.99 -11.31
CA GLU A 362 19.10 -13.80 -11.76
C GLU A 362 20.45 -13.10 -11.52
N LYS A 363 20.51 -11.80 -11.82
CA LYS A 363 21.69 -10.97 -11.58
C LYS A 363 22.08 -10.87 -10.09
N ASP A 364 21.11 -10.88 -9.18
CA ASP A 364 21.40 -10.79 -7.73
C ASP A 364 22.01 -12.11 -7.22
N LEU A 365 21.55 -13.24 -7.76
CA LEU A 365 22.13 -14.56 -7.49
C LEU A 365 23.58 -14.65 -8.01
N GLU A 366 23.82 -14.22 -9.25
CA GLU A 366 25.16 -14.23 -9.87
C GLU A 366 26.19 -13.42 -9.07
N ASN A 367 25.75 -12.30 -8.49
CA ASN A 367 26.64 -11.41 -7.75
C ASN A 367 26.88 -11.84 -6.30
N THR A 368 26.09 -12.78 -5.78
CA THR A 368 26.22 -13.27 -4.39
C THR A 368 27.01 -14.57 -4.35
N THR A 369 28.09 -14.61 -3.57
CA THR A 369 28.86 -15.84 -3.33
C THR A 369 28.39 -16.51 -2.05
N TYR A 370 28.03 -17.78 -2.14
CA TYR A 370 27.63 -18.62 -1.02
C TYR A 370 28.76 -19.55 -0.62
N ARG A 371 28.87 -19.81 0.68
CA ARG A 371 29.93 -20.62 1.28
C ARG A 371 29.32 -21.82 1.98
N PHE A 372 29.75 -23.02 1.62
CA PHE A 372 29.37 -24.29 2.24
C PHE A 372 30.58 -24.92 2.91
N THR A 373 30.45 -25.30 4.17
CA THR A 373 31.46 -26.09 4.88
C THR A 373 31.08 -27.57 4.76
N LEU A 374 31.97 -28.40 4.21
CA LEU A 374 31.78 -29.84 4.11
C LEU A 374 32.17 -30.55 5.42
N ASP A 375 31.79 -31.82 5.55
CA ASP A 375 32.06 -32.63 6.75
C ASP A 375 33.55 -32.80 7.06
N ASP A 376 34.41 -32.72 6.04
CA ASP A 376 35.87 -32.77 6.18
C ASP A 376 36.49 -31.41 6.58
N GLY A 377 35.65 -30.40 6.82
CA GLY A 377 36.05 -29.04 7.19
C GLY A 377 36.51 -28.19 6.02
N SER A 378 36.53 -28.72 4.80
CA SER A 378 36.81 -27.93 3.59
C SER A 378 35.65 -27.00 3.26
N VAL A 379 35.96 -25.93 2.53
CA VAL A 379 35.00 -24.86 2.23
C VAL A 379 34.85 -24.75 0.71
N VAL A 380 33.61 -24.80 0.25
CA VAL A 380 33.23 -24.60 -1.15
C VAL A 380 32.56 -23.24 -1.27
N GLU A 381 33.07 -22.41 -2.19
CA GLU A 381 32.48 -21.12 -2.55
C GLU A 381 31.95 -21.17 -3.97
N VAL A 382 30.69 -20.80 -4.13
CA VAL A 382 29.96 -20.87 -5.41
C VAL A 382 29.03 -19.67 -5.54
N LYS A 383 28.76 -19.25 -6.77
CA LYS A 383 27.78 -18.18 -7.06
C LYS A 383 26.37 -18.68 -6.81
N GLY A 384 25.48 -17.75 -6.42
CA GLY A 384 24.11 -18.06 -6.02
C GLY A 384 23.28 -18.81 -7.06
N ASN A 385 23.60 -18.63 -8.35
CA ASN A 385 22.92 -19.27 -9.48
C ASN A 385 23.56 -20.60 -9.92
N GLU A 386 24.71 -21.00 -9.38
CA GLU A 386 25.33 -22.28 -9.71
C GLU A 386 24.49 -23.44 -9.15
N GLU A 387 24.34 -24.50 -9.95
CA GLU A 387 23.61 -25.70 -9.55
C GLU A 387 24.50 -26.65 -8.75
N ILE A 388 23.98 -27.13 -7.63
CA ILE A 388 24.61 -28.06 -6.70
C ILE A 388 23.66 -29.23 -6.49
N GLU A 389 24.14 -30.44 -6.70
CA GLU A 389 23.41 -31.65 -6.30
C GLU A 389 23.66 -31.93 -4.81
N TYR A 390 22.58 -32.06 -4.03
CA TYR A 390 22.62 -32.34 -2.60
C TYR A 390 21.45 -33.24 -2.19
N ASP A 391 21.72 -34.34 -1.46
CA ASP A 391 20.73 -35.34 -1.04
C ASP A 391 19.87 -35.89 -2.22
N GLY A 392 20.48 -36.05 -3.40
CA GLY A 392 19.82 -36.58 -4.61
C GLY A 392 18.90 -35.58 -5.32
N GLU A 393 18.88 -34.31 -4.93
CA GLU A 393 18.14 -33.24 -5.59
C GLU A 393 19.09 -32.13 -6.07
N LEU A 394 18.77 -31.50 -7.20
CA LEU A 394 19.50 -30.35 -7.74
C LEU A 394 18.94 -29.03 -7.17
N HIS A 395 19.84 -28.18 -6.69
CA HIS A 395 19.53 -26.89 -6.10
C HIS A 395 20.44 -25.81 -6.69
N THR A 396 19.94 -24.59 -6.89
CA THR A 396 20.85 -23.43 -6.98
C THR A 396 21.53 -23.24 -5.62
N ALA A 397 22.78 -22.76 -5.59
CA ALA A 397 23.53 -22.51 -4.36
C ALA A 397 22.73 -21.68 -3.33
N ALA A 398 22.07 -20.61 -3.76
CA ALA A 398 21.24 -19.80 -2.86
C ALA A 398 20.12 -20.61 -2.19
N ASN A 399 19.39 -21.41 -2.98
CA ASN A 399 18.31 -22.27 -2.48
C ASN A 399 18.82 -23.36 -1.54
N LEU A 400 19.99 -23.96 -1.82
CA LEU A 400 20.58 -24.97 -0.95
C LEU A 400 20.99 -24.35 0.39
N PHE A 401 21.64 -23.19 0.36
CA PHE A 401 22.06 -22.47 1.56
C PHE A 401 20.86 -22.14 2.46
N ASP A 402 19.77 -21.65 1.87
CA ASP A 402 18.52 -21.40 2.60
C ASP A 402 17.91 -22.68 3.17
N ALA A 403 17.83 -23.75 2.39
CA ALA A 403 17.24 -25.01 2.83
C ALA A 403 18.02 -25.66 3.99
N LEU A 404 19.36 -25.59 3.96
CA LEU A 404 20.21 -26.03 5.06
C LEU A 404 20.01 -25.20 6.32
N LYS A 405 19.95 -23.86 6.18
CA LYS A 405 19.70 -22.95 7.32
C LYS A 405 18.31 -23.11 7.93
N GLU A 406 17.29 -23.36 7.11
CA GLU A 406 15.91 -23.63 7.53
C GLU A 406 15.73 -25.06 8.09
N GLY A 407 16.75 -25.92 7.97
CA GLY A 407 16.77 -27.27 8.54
C GLY A 407 16.00 -28.31 7.74
N TYR A 408 15.73 -28.07 6.45
CA TYR A 408 15.00 -29.01 5.57
C TYR A 408 15.71 -30.36 5.38
N TYR A 409 17.03 -30.39 5.58
CA TYR A 409 17.86 -31.58 5.49
C TYR A 409 18.29 -32.12 6.87
N GLY A 410 17.67 -31.63 7.95
CA GLY A 410 18.10 -31.89 9.33
C GLY A 410 19.24 -30.96 9.75
N LYS A 411 19.26 -30.55 11.02
CA LYS A 411 20.43 -29.88 11.61
C LYS A 411 21.52 -30.93 11.77
N PHE A 412 22.66 -30.73 11.13
CA PHE A 412 23.92 -31.37 11.49
C PHE A 412 24.84 -30.33 12.10
#